data_AF-A0A7X8R9Q6-F1
#
_entry.id   AF-A0A7X8R9Q6-F1
#
_cell.length_a   1.000
_cell.length_b   1.000
_cell.length_c   1.000
_cell.angle_alpha   90.00
_cell.angle_beta   90.00
_cell.angle_gamma   90.00
#
_symmetry.space_group_name_H-M   'P 1'
#
loop_
_entity.id
_entity.type
_entity.pdbx_description
1 polymer ?
#
loop_
_entity_poly.entity_id
_entity_poly.type
_entity_poly.pdbx_seq_one_letter_code
_entity_poly.pdbx_strand_id
1 'polypeptide(L)'
;MAKKVLSFILSIFLVFYGGSAKYIFAREGDSGYEGGISSGEAPGKTSFEYKEVCFITGEPIVFEGTVTIKKTIKQDKTTGSDVITANYTYSLQNLQRDANLSRFLSYNTVITKKDNGQTIEETGLNGRCTEVIRIDGTNYTLSNYDFTKTNIIDSRPAVDYFAGNMWGKKTYTTGNGARGGSITVEINGDFYGYNQFWGTVETQVLNYIILSERMNDGELDQWGGTANVRLSSSTTKQINYVENEPQIISFEGGFVQSQYNNSILQYTANLPEFDSKGGSTDRLIETKDSLKIESFPVSKRLLVPSLNHLRGHWAEKDIKALYSLEVFTGDPTLFDPARIMTRAEFADAIILAAREVPEDPLLVKSRTGRQTASRGAAEETISSFVDVSTENRYFRSIESAYNRGMISGRGYNIFAPEDYLTTADAITIIIRALGLEGLAPSTGTVTTFRDNEDIPEYARGSVYVAQRIGLVLGDDRGYLKPREYLTKARAAVIINKLINYMRDDLKKDYRERIVNYQ
;
A
#
# COMPACT_ATOMS: atom_id res chain seq x y z
N MET A 1 -56.28 -17.44 33.41
CA MET A 1 -56.64 -16.25 32.61
C MET A 1 -55.59 -15.18 32.93
N ALA A 2 -54.97 -14.61 31.89
CA ALA A 2 -53.98 -13.51 31.91
C ALA A 2 -52.57 -13.79 32.51
N LYS A 3 -51.48 -13.18 32.03
CA LYS A 3 -50.97 -12.88 30.68
C LYS A 3 -49.47 -12.55 30.88
N LYS A 4 -48.62 -12.98 29.96
CA LYS A 4 -47.15 -12.77 29.92
C LYS A 4 -46.78 -11.28 29.89
N VAL A 5 -45.65 -10.92 30.51
CA VAL A 5 -44.69 -9.94 29.98
C VAL A 5 -43.27 -10.41 30.34
N LEU A 6 -42.57 -10.95 29.33
CA LEU A 6 -41.13 -11.21 29.38
C LEU A 6 -40.52 -10.18 28.42
N SER A 7 -39.79 -9.20 28.95
CA SER A 7 -39.09 -8.20 28.14
C SER A 7 -37.79 -8.82 27.62
N PHE A 8 -37.67 -8.95 26.30
CA PHE A 8 -36.48 -9.45 25.62
C PHE A 8 -35.56 -8.25 25.35
N ILE A 9 -34.48 -8.10 26.12
CA ILE A 9 -33.40 -7.18 25.78
C ILE A 9 -32.45 -7.94 24.84
N LEU A 10 -32.50 -7.57 23.56
CA LEU A 10 -31.60 -8.06 22.52
C LEU A 10 -30.27 -7.32 22.65
N SER A 11 -29.37 -7.82 23.49
CA SER A 11 -27.99 -7.32 23.57
C SER A 11 -27.21 -7.85 22.37
N ILE A 12 -26.98 -6.98 21.38
CA ILE A 12 -26.07 -7.23 20.26
C ILE A 12 -24.64 -7.33 20.83
N PHE A 13 -24.13 -8.56 20.95
CA PHE A 13 -22.72 -8.82 21.21
C PHE A 13 -21.92 -8.53 19.94
N LEU A 14 -21.44 -7.29 19.81
CA LEU A 14 -20.33 -6.99 18.93
C LEU A 14 -19.05 -7.44 19.64
N VAL A 15 -18.46 -8.52 19.13
CA VAL A 15 -17.15 -9.02 19.56
C VAL A 15 -16.11 -7.94 19.24
N PHE A 16 -15.52 -7.34 20.27
CA PHE A 16 -14.45 -6.35 20.14
C PHE A 16 -13.13 -6.94 20.66
N TYR A 17 -12.13 -6.94 19.78
CA TYR A 17 -10.74 -7.19 20.15
C TYR A 17 -10.20 -5.97 20.89
N GLY A 18 -9.91 -6.15 22.19
CA GLY A 18 -9.03 -5.27 22.96
C GLY A 18 -7.59 -5.39 22.45
N GLY A 19 -6.82 -4.32 22.64
CA GLY A 19 -5.49 -4.11 22.07
C GLY A 19 -4.51 -5.26 22.32
N SER A 20 -4.23 -6.00 21.26
CA SER A 20 -2.88 -6.51 21.03
C SER A 20 -2.20 -5.51 20.10
N ALA A 21 -0.90 -5.22 20.30
CA ALA A 21 -0.09 -4.50 19.34
C ALA A 21 -0.45 -4.95 17.92
N LYS A 22 -1.15 -4.10 17.17
CA LYS A 22 -1.49 -4.39 15.78
C LYS A 22 -0.18 -4.25 15.04
N TYR A 23 0.30 -5.37 14.55
CA TYR A 23 1.49 -5.38 13.74
C TYR A 23 1.03 -5.09 12.32
N ILE A 24 1.16 -3.82 11.95
CA ILE A 24 0.94 -3.37 10.58
C ILE A 24 2.20 -3.76 9.82
N PHE A 25 2.09 -4.76 8.95
CA PHE A 25 3.18 -5.14 8.06
C PHE A 25 2.93 -4.55 6.69
N ALA A 26 3.98 -3.99 6.10
CA ALA A 26 3.95 -3.53 4.72
C ALA A 26 3.54 -4.70 3.81
N ARG A 27 2.68 -4.43 2.84
CA ARG A 27 2.16 -5.40 1.86
C ARG A 27 3.19 -5.75 0.77
N GLU A 28 4.46 -5.75 1.15
CA GLU A 28 5.60 -5.90 0.24
C GLU A 28 5.77 -7.36 -0.20
N GLY A 29 6.26 -7.53 -1.43
CA GLY A 29 6.60 -8.86 -1.98
C GLY A 29 5.48 -9.56 -2.72
N ASP A 30 4.34 -8.91 -2.97
CA ASP A 30 3.26 -9.49 -3.79
C ASP A 30 3.68 -9.74 -5.25
N SER A 31 4.72 -9.06 -5.73
CA SER A 31 5.39 -9.31 -7.03
C SER A 31 6.65 -10.19 -6.90
N GLY A 32 6.91 -10.74 -5.70
CA GLY A 32 8.18 -11.40 -5.38
C GLY A 32 9.37 -10.44 -5.31
N TYR A 33 10.57 -10.98 -5.08
CA TYR A 33 11.83 -10.23 -5.04
C TYR A 33 12.68 -10.41 -6.32
N GLU A 34 12.07 -10.96 -7.38
CA GLU A 34 12.76 -11.49 -8.56
C GLU A 34 12.57 -10.64 -9.82
N GLY A 35 12.10 -9.40 -9.67
CA GLY A 35 11.97 -8.46 -10.79
C GLY A 35 10.86 -8.75 -11.79
N GLY A 36 9.95 -9.68 -11.49
CA GLY A 36 8.71 -9.90 -12.24
C GLY A 36 7.51 -9.13 -11.68
N ILE A 37 6.37 -9.26 -12.36
CA ILE A 37 5.09 -8.67 -11.99
C ILE A 37 4.04 -9.74 -11.73
N SER A 38 3.13 -9.48 -10.80
CA SER A 38 2.00 -10.38 -10.50
C SER A 38 0.64 -9.70 -10.68
N SER A 39 -0.44 -10.48 -10.74
CA SER A 39 -1.82 -9.98 -10.71
C SER A 39 -2.20 -9.29 -9.38
N GLY A 40 -1.33 -9.35 -8.37
CA GLY A 40 -1.56 -8.79 -7.05
C GLY A 40 -2.72 -9.45 -6.31
N GLU A 41 -3.23 -8.75 -5.30
CA GLU A 41 -4.22 -9.22 -4.33
C GLU A 41 -5.50 -9.78 -4.96
N ALA A 42 -5.92 -10.96 -4.51
CA ALA A 42 -7.28 -11.46 -4.67
C ALA A 42 -7.75 -12.06 -3.34
N PRO A 43 -8.91 -11.65 -2.79
CA PRO A 43 -9.37 -12.10 -1.48
C PRO A 43 -9.33 -13.63 -1.33
N GLY A 44 -8.63 -14.11 -0.31
CA GLY A 44 -8.51 -15.54 0.01
C GLY A 44 -7.62 -16.36 -0.93
N LYS A 45 -6.92 -15.73 -1.87
CA LYS A 45 -5.96 -16.41 -2.76
C LYS A 45 -4.54 -16.18 -2.30
N THR A 46 -3.74 -17.23 -2.41
CA THR A 46 -2.29 -17.22 -2.19
C THR A 46 -1.50 -17.45 -3.48
N SER A 47 -2.20 -17.66 -4.60
CA SER A 47 -1.62 -17.95 -5.91
C SER A 47 -2.10 -16.89 -6.90
N PHE A 48 -1.15 -16.32 -7.63
CA PHE A 48 -1.32 -15.15 -8.48
C PHE A 48 -0.74 -15.42 -9.85
N GLU A 49 -1.32 -14.81 -10.88
CA GLU A 49 -0.70 -14.80 -12.21
C GLU A 49 0.62 -14.04 -12.12
N TYR A 50 1.63 -14.50 -12.86
CA TYR A 50 2.98 -13.97 -12.79
C TYR A 50 3.62 -13.90 -14.16
N LYS A 51 4.40 -12.84 -14.41
CA LYS A 51 5.24 -12.68 -15.60
C LYS A 51 6.60 -12.13 -15.20
N GLU A 52 7.65 -12.65 -15.81
CA GLU A 52 9.01 -12.12 -15.68
C GLU A 52 9.80 -12.25 -16.97
N VAL A 53 10.91 -11.53 -17.06
CA VAL A 53 11.83 -11.58 -18.20
C VAL A 53 13.13 -12.23 -17.74
N CYS A 54 13.56 -13.26 -18.45
CA CYS A 54 14.81 -13.97 -18.21
C CYS A 54 15.82 -13.58 -19.29
N PHE A 55 17.08 -13.36 -18.90
CA PHE A 55 18.15 -12.90 -19.80
C PHE A 55 19.30 -13.92 -19.94
N ILE A 56 19.18 -15.10 -19.34
CA ILE A 56 20.30 -16.06 -19.20
C ILE A 56 20.74 -16.68 -20.53
N THR A 57 19.92 -16.61 -21.57
CA THR A 57 20.25 -17.15 -22.90
C THR A 57 21.00 -16.14 -23.77
N GLY A 58 21.19 -14.91 -23.30
CA GLY A 58 21.68 -13.80 -24.13
C GLY A 58 20.60 -13.21 -25.04
N GLU A 59 19.34 -13.62 -24.87
CA GLU A 59 18.16 -12.98 -25.46
C GLU A 59 17.08 -12.84 -24.37
N PRO A 60 16.23 -11.79 -24.39
CA PRO A 60 15.12 -11.67 -23.45
C PRO A 60 14.06 -12.73 -23.72
N ILE A 61 13.75 -13.55 -22.71
CA ILE A 61 12.69 -14.57 -22.78
C ILE A 61 11.67 -14.28 -21.70
N VAL A 62 10.44 -13.98 -22.12
CA VAL A 62 9.32 -13.72 -21.20
C VAL A 62 8.74 -15.05 -20.73
N PHE A 63 8.70 -15.26 -19.42
CA PHE A 63 8.02 -16.38 -18.79
C PHE A 63 6.69 -15.92 -18.19
N GLU A 64 5.66 -16.76 -18.31
CA GLU A 64 4.36 -16.52 -17.69
C GLU A 64 3.83 -17.78 -16.99
N GLY A 65 3.04 -17.58 -15.94
CA GLY A 65 2.44 -18.68 -15.19
C GLY A 65 1.94 -18.20 -13.84
N THR A 66 2.31 -18.91 -12.78
CA THR A 66 1.84 -18.60 -11.43
C THR A 66 2.95 -18.49 -10.40
N VAL A 67 2.74 -17.61 -9.42
CA VAL A 67 3.49 -17.56 -8.17
C VAL A 67 2.56 -17.86 -7.00
N THR A 68 2.98 -18.74 -6.09
CA THR A 68 2.28 -19.02 -4.84
C THR A 68 3.09 -18.50 -3.67
N ILE A 69 2.47 -17.69 -2.81
CA ILE A 69 3.11 -16.98 -1.71
C ILE A 69 2.52 -17.45 -0.38
N LYS A 70 3.38 -17.82 0.57
CA LYS A 70 2.99 -18.14 1.96
C LYS A 70 3.86 -17.38 2.93
N LYS A 71 3.26 -16.52 3.75
CA LYS A 71 3.98 -15.73 4.77
C LYS A 71 3.56 -16.16 6.17
N THR A 72 4.54 -16.33 7.05
CA THR A 72 4.28 -16.58 8.47
C THR A 72 5.13 -15.66 9.32
N ILE A 73 4.60 -15.22 10.45
CA ILE A 73 5.37 -14.42 11.41
C ILE A 73 5.52 -15.14 12.74
N LYS A 74 6.73 -15.01 13.31
CA LYS A 74 7.12 -15.50 14.63
C LYS A 74 7.99 -14.46 15.31
N GLN A 75 7.83 -14.31 16.61
CA GLN A 75 8.80 -13.59 17.42
C GLN A 75 9.99 -14.52 17.73
N ASP A 76 11.20 -14.05 17.46
CA ASP A 76 12.42 -14.70 17.90
C ASP A 76 12.55 -14.53 19.43
N LYS A 77 12.64 -15.65 20.14
CA LYS A 77 12.71 -15.67 21.61
C LYS A 77 14.03 -15.16 22.16
N THR A 78 15.08 -15.12 21.34
CA THR A 78 16.43 -14.73 21.76
C THR A 78 16.62 -13.23 21.60
N THR A 79 16.20 -12.68 20.46
CA THR A 79 16.38 -11.28 20.12
C THR A 79 15.15 -10.43 20.43
N GLY A 80 13.99 -11.05 20.67
CA GLY A 80 12.70 -10.37 20.84
C GLY A 80 12.14 -9.78 19.54
N SER A 81 12.87 -9.90 18.43
CA SER A 81 12.52 -9.33 17.13
C SER A 81 11.48 -10.17 16.42
N ASP A 82 10.60 -9.53 15.66
CA ASP A 82 9.67 -10.25 14.81
C ASP A 82 10.36 -10.68 13.51
N VAL A 83 10.12 -11.93 13.12
CA VAL A 83 10.69 -12.53 11.91
C VAL A 83 9.54 -13.03 11.03
N ILE A 84 9.46 -12.49 9.82
CA ILE A 84 8.59 -12.99 8.76
C ILE A 84 9.36 -14.02 7.94
N THR A 85 8.82 -15.21 7.80
CA THR A 85 9.26 -16.20 6.82
C THR A 85 8.31 -16.19 5.64
N ALA A 86 8.81 -15.90 4.43
CA ALA A 86 8.04 -15.87 3.19
C ALA A 86 8.56 -16.92 2.20
N ASN A 87 7.66 -17.80 1.76
CA ASN A 87 7.95 -18.83 0.76
C ASN A 87 7.25 -18.51 -0.55
N TYR A 88 8.00 -18.56 -1.64
CA TYR A 88 7.56 -18.30 -3.00
C TYR A 88 7.76 -19.55 -3.84
N THR A 89 6.72 -19.99 -4.54
CA THR A 89 6.78 -21.14 -5.46
C THR A 89 6.30 -20.69 -6.83
N TYR A 90 7.18 -20.77 -7.83
CA TYR A 90 6.91 -20.34 -9.20
C TYR A 90 6.80 -21.55 -10.11
N SER A 91 5.83 -21.48 -11.02
CA SER A 91 5.67 -22.43 -12.11
C SER A 91 5.31 -21.63 -13.35
N LEU A 92 6.32 -21.41 -14.20
CA LEU A 92 6.23 -20.54 -15.37
C LEU A 92 6.66 -21.28 -16.64
N GLN A 93 6.21 -20.77 -17.78
CA GLN A 93 6.50 -21.32 -19.10
C GLN A 93 6.59 -20.22 -20.16
N ASN A 94 7.23 -20.55 -21.28
CA ASN A 94 7.11 -19.84 -22.55
C ASN A 94 6.87 -20.88 -23.64
N LEU A 95 5.64 -20.90 -24.19
CA LEU A 95 5.22 -21.90 -25.17
C LEU A 95 5.90 -21.75 -26.54
N GLN A 96 6.40 -20.55 -26.87
CA GLN A 96 7.05 -20.28 -28.15
C GLN A 96 8.49 -20.82 -28.20
N ARG A 97 9.15 -20.92 -27.04
CA ARG A 97 10.56 -21.34 -26.90
C ARG A 97 10.72 -22.71 -26.20
N ASP A 98 9.65 -23.51 -26.12
CA ASP A 98 9.60 -24.78 -25.37
C ASP A 98 10.29 -24.67 -23.98
N ALA A 99 9.97 -23.58 -23.26
CA ALA A 99 10.70 -23.21 -22.06
C ALA A 99 9.85 -23.31 -20.80
N ASN A 100 10.47 -23.73 -19.70
CA ASN A 100 9.85 -23.78 -18.38
C ASN A 100 10.80 -23.29 -17.29
N LEU A 101 10.22 -22.71 -16.24
CA LEU A 101 10.92 -22.27 -15.05
C LEU A 101 10.17 -22.78 -13.82
N SER A 102 10.87 -23.54 -12.99
CA SER A 102 10.42 -23.99 -11.68
C SER A 102 11.34 -23.43 -10.62
N ARG A 103 10.78 -22.70 -9.65
CA ARG A 103 11.56 -21.98 -8.64
C ARG A 103 10.89 -22.04 -7.28
N PHE A 104 11.68 -22.26 -6.25
CA PHE A 104 11.29 -22.17 -4.86
C PHE A 104 12.30 -21.30 -4.10
N LEU A 105 11.78 -20.24 -3.48
CA LEU A 105 12.56 -19.29 -2.70
C LEU A 105 11.95 -19.16 -1.31
N SER A 106 12.82 -19.07 -0.31
CA SER A 106 12.44 -18.89 1.08
C SER A 106 13.28 -17.75 1.64
N TYR A 107 12.61 -16.76 2.22
CA TYR A 107 13.23 -15.58 2.80
C TYR A 107 12.85 -15.43 4.27
N ASN A 108 13.77 -14.90 5.05
CA ASN A 108 13.47 -14.36 6.39
C ASN A 108 13.67 -12.85 6.37
N THR A 109 12.69 -12.15 6.90
CA THR A 109 12.73 -10.70 7.12
C THR A 109 12.73 -10.44 8.62
N VAL A 110 13.81 -9.87 9.13
CA VAL A 110 13.94 -9.44 10.53
C VAL A 110 13.44 -8.01 10.64
N ILE A 111 12.54 -7.77 11.60
CA ILE A 111 11.85 -6.49 11.76
C ILE A 111 12.36 -5.81 13.04
N THR A 112 12.94 -4.63 12.87
CA THR A 112 13.49 -3.83 13.97
C THR A 112 12.81 -2.47 14.02
N LYS A 113 12.04 -2.22 15.08
CA LYS A 113 11.49 -0.88 15.35
C LYS A 113 12.55 0.03 15.96
N LYS A 114 12.57 1.28 15.53
CA LYS A 114 13.48 2.33 16.01
C LYS A 114 12.73 3.34 16.89
N ASP A 115 13.49 4.04 17.73
CA ASP A 115 12.94 5.00 18.70
C ASP A 115 12.20 6.17 18.04
N ASN A 116 12.56 6.51 16.80
CA ASN A 116 11.90 7.54 16.00
C ASN A 116 10.59 7.07 15.34
N GLY A 117 10.11 5.86 15.62
CA GLY A 117 8.89 5.28 15.07
C GLY A 117 9.07 4.54 13.74
N GLN A 118 10.25 4.63 13.12
CA GLN A 118 10.53 3.91 11.87
C GLN A 118 10.75 2.43 12.12
N THR A 119 10.45 1.62 11.10
CA THR A 119 10.72 0.18 11.09
C THR A 119 11.77 -0.11 10.04
N ILE A 120 12.80 -0.85 10.41
CA ILE A 120 13.81 -1.39 9.50
C ILE A 120 13.51 -2.86 9.29
N GLU A 121 13.47 -3.27 8.02
CA GLU A 121 13.33 -4.66 7.63
C GLU A 121 14.58 -5.11 6.89
N GLU A 122 15.16 -6.22 7.33
CA GLU A 122 16.34 -6.82 6.72
C GLU A 122 15.98 -8.22 6.24
N THR A 123 16.02 -8.43 4.94
CA THR A 123 15.61 -9.67 4.29
C THR A 123 16.81 -10.40 3.71
N GLY A 124 16.92 -11.68 4.05
CA GLY A 124 17.92 -12.59 3.53
C GLY A 124 17.31 -13.96 3.19
N LEU A 125 18.11 -14.82 2.54
CA LEU A 125 17.68 -16.17 2.23
C LEU A 125 17.51 -17.01 3.50
N ASN A 126 16.45 -17.82 3.52
CA ASN A 126 16.15 -18.74 4.60
C ASN A 126 16.27 -20.18 4.10
N GLY A 127 17.50 -20.71 4.19
CA GLY A 127 17.82 -22.06 3.77
C GLY A 127 18.03 -22.17 2.26
N ARG A 128 17.82 -23.38 1.73
CA ARG A 128 18.16 -23.69 0.34
C ARG A 128 17.07 -23.21 -0.62
N CYS A 129 17.46 -22.38 -1.57
CA CYS A 129 16.66 -22.01 -2.73
C CYS A 129 16.91 -23.00 -3.89
N THR A 130 15.91 -23.20 -4.74
CA THR A 130 16.03 -24.04 -5.93
C THR A 130 15.44 -23.32 -7.13
N GLU A 131 16.12 -23.38 -8.25
CA GLU A 131 15.61 -22.86 -9.51
C GLU A 131 16.17 -23.71 -10.66
N VAL A 132 15.27 -24.15 -11.53
CA VAL A 132 15.57 -24.94 -12.72
C VAL A 132 14.85 -24.27 -13.88
N ILE A 133 15.62 -23.84 -14.86
CA ILE A 133 15.12 -23.24 -16.09
C ILE A 133 15.51 -24.16 -17.23
N ARG A 134 14.56 -24.52 -18.08
CA ARG A 134 14.81 -25.25 -19.32
C ARG A 134 14.37 -24.41 -20.48
N ILE A 135 15.24 -24.22 -21.46
CA ILE A 135 15.00 -23.41 -22.67
C ILE A 135 15.64 -24.13 -23.84
N ASP A 136 14.88 -24.37 -24.91
CA ASP A 136 15.38 -25.06 -26.12
C ASP A 136 16.14 -26.37 -25.82
N GLY A 137 15.68 -27.13 -24.82
CA GLY A 137 16.31 -28.39 -24.39
C GLY A 137 17.56 -28.24 -23.50
N THR A 138 18.06 -27.03 -23.27
CA THR A 138 19.17 -26.76 -22.34
C THR A 138 18.65 -26.53 -20.93
N ASN A 139 19.25 -27.19 -19.93
CA ASN A 139 18.94 -26.99 -18.52
C ASN A 139 19.93 -26.01 -17.86
N TYR A 140 19.40 -25.03 -17.16
CA TYR A 140 20.09 -24.08 -16.30
C TYR A 140 19.64 -24.36 -14.86
N THR A 141 20.54 -24.88 -14.05
CA THR A 141 20.24 -25.23 -12.64
C THR A 141 20.96 -24.25 -11.73
N LEU A 142 20.22 -23.60 -10.83
CA LEU A 142 20.79 -22.70 -9.83
C LEU A 142 21.73 -23.48 -8.91
N SER A 143 23.00 -23.10 -8.92
CA SER A 143 24.05 -23.69 -8.09
C SER A 143 24.32 -22.84 -6.85
N ASN A 144 24.23 -21.52 -6.96
CA ASN A 144 24.37 -20.59 -5.85
C ASN A 144 23.43 -19.40 -5.98
N TYR A 145 22.96 -18.89 -4.85
CA TYR A 145 22.22 -17.64 -4.77
C TYR A 145 22.61 -16.89 -3.51
N ASP A 146 23.17 -15.70 -3.69
CA ASP A 146 23.36 -14.71 -2.63
C ASP A 146 22.30 -13.63 -2.77
N PHE A 147 21.70 -13.19 -1.67
CA PHE A 147 20.68 -12.15 -1.68
C PHE A 147 20.65 -11.38 -0.37
N THR A 148 20.48 -10.07 -0.49
CA THR A 148 20.17 -9.17 0.60
C THR A 148 19.21 -8.09 0.13
N LYS A 149 18.29 -7.70 1.01
CA LYS A 149 17.39 -6.58 0.79
C LYS A 149 17.17 -5.88 2.11
N THR A 150 17.23 -4.55 2.09
CA THR A 150 16.93 -3.72 3.26
C THR A 150 15.84 -2.73 2.90
N ASN A 151 14.93 -2.50 3.84
CA ASN A 151 13.80 -1.59 3.70
C ASN A 151 13.69 -0.72 4.94
N ILE A 152 13.33 0.54 4.74
CA ILE A 152 12.89 1.43 5.80
C ILE A 152 11.42 1.77 5.57
N ILE A 153 10.61 1.60 6.62
CA ILE A 153 9.20 1.95 6.65
C ILE A 153 9.02 3.10 7.63
N ASP A 154 8.51 4.22 7.13
CA ASP A 154 8.06 5.36 7.91
C ASP A 154 6.53 5.29 8.04
N SER A 155 6.08 4.74 9.18
CA SER A 155 4.66 4.60 9.48
C SER A 155 4.06 5.92 9.90
N ARG A 156 3.28 6.51 9.00
CA ARG A 156 2.46 7.69 9.26
C ARG A 156 1.03 7.27 9.57
N PRO A 157 0.23 8.15 10.17
CA PRO A 157 -1.03 7.73 10.75
C PRO A 157 -1.93 7.00 9.75
N ALA A 158 -2.01 7.47 8.50
CA ALA A 158 -2.85 6.87 7.46
C ALA A 158 -2.09 6.16 6.33
N VAL A 159 -0.76 6.30 6.28
CA VAL A 159 0.08 5.85 5.16
C VAL A 159 1.42 5.33 5.69
N ASP A 160 1.81 4.14 5.28
CA ASP A 160 3.18 3.66 5.45
C ASP A 160 3.97 3.99 4.19
N TYR A 161 4.96 4.88 4.29
CA TYR A 161 5.90 5.11 3.20
C TYR A 161 7.10 4.20 3.36
N PHE A 162 7.59 3.64 2.26
CA PHE A 162 8.74 2.76 2.32
C PHE A 162 9.70 2.99 1.16
N ALA A 163 10.97 2.72 1.43
CA ALA A 163 12.03 2.77 0.43
C ALA A 163 13.18 1.87 0.88
N GLY A 164 13.91 1.33 -0.09
CA GLY A 164 15.04 0.47 0.19
C GLY A 164 15.77 0.06 -1.06
N ASN A 165 16.69 -0.88 -0.87
CA ASN A 165 17.54 -1.40 -1.93
C ASN A 165 17.75 -2.91 -1.75
N MET A 166 18.11 -3.56 -2.84
CA MET A 166 18.40 -4.98 -2.87
C MET A 166 19.62 -5.28 -3.73
N TRP A 167 20.29 -6.37 -3.39
CA TRP A 167 21.34 -6.96 -4.19
C TRP A 167 21.18 -8.47 -4.20
N GLY A 168 21.41 -9.09 -5.35
CA GLY A 168 21.42 -10.53 -5.48
C GLY A 168 22.38 -11.01 -6.54
N LYS A 169 22.91 -12.21 -6.36
CA LYS A 169 23.79 -12.86 -7.33
C LYS A 169 23.41 -14.32 -7.46
N LYS A 170 22.97 -14.70 -8.66
CA LYS A 170 22.63 -16.08 -9.01
C LYS A 170 23.71 -16.67 -9.90
N THR A 171 24.11 -17.89 -9.62
CA THR A 171 24.99 -18.67 -10.49
C THR A 171 24.26 -19.93 -10.92
N TYR A 172 24.27 -20.21 -12.22
CA TYR A 172 23.64 -21.36 -12.85
C TYR A 172 24.70 -22.24 -13.48
N THR A 173 24.54 -23.55 -13.37
CA THR A 173 25.29 -24.51 -14.18
C THR A 173 24.44 -24.98 -15.35
N THR A 174 25.05 -25.05 -16.53
CA THR A 174 24.40 -25.47 -17.78
C THR A 174 24.79 -26.90 -18.13
N GLY A 175 23.82 -27.74 -18.53
CA GLY A 175 24.08 -29.13 -18.97
C GLY A 175 24.35 -30.16 -17.86
N ASN A 176 24.73 -31.38 -18.23
CA ASN A 176 24.97 -32.51 -17.31
C ASN A 176 26.48 -32.75 -17.10
N GLY A 177 27.02 -32.36 -15.93
CA GLY A 177 28.37 -32.77 -15.47
C GLY A 177 29.50 -31.75 -15.69
N ALA A 178 30.76 -32.20 -15.51
CA ALA A 178 31.99 -31.39 -15.41
C ALA A 178 32.44 -30.66 -16.70
N ARG A 179 31.61 -30.64 -17.75
CA ARG A 179 31.83 -29.88 -19.00
C ARG A 179 30.77 -28.78 -19.19
N GLY A 180 29.93 -28.54 -18.19
CA GLY A 180 28.89 -27.52 -18.22
C GLY A 180 29.44 -26.10 -18.16
N GLY A 181 28.83 -25.18 -18.90
CA GLY A 181 29.08 -23.75 -18.75
C GLY A 181 28.44 -23.18 -17.49
N SER A 182 28.86 -21.98 -17.08
CA SER A 182 28.35 -21.22 -15.96
C SER A 182 27.71 -19.93 -16.45
N ILE A 183 26.57 -19.54 -15.86
CA ILE A 183 25.99 -18.21 -16.05
C ILE A 183 25.84 -17.56 -14.69
N THR A 184 26.31 -16.32 -14.57
CA THR A 184 26.15 -15.48 -13.39
C THR A 184 25.26 -14.31 -13.72
N VAL A 185 24.24 -14.09 -12.90
CA VAL A 185 23.33 -12.94 -12.98
C VAL A 185 23.45 -12.17 -11.68
N GLU A 186 24.01 -10.97 -11.75
CA GLU A 186 24.04 -10.03 -10.64
C GLU A 186 22.92 -9.01 -10.81
N ILE A 187 22.21 -8.73 -9.73
CA ILE A 187 21.03 -7.86 -9.66
C ILE A 187 21.30 -6.83 -8.58
N ASN A 188 21.13 -5.56 -8.90
CA ASN A 188 21.15 -4.47 -7.93
C ASN A 188 20.02 -3.49 -8.25
N GLY A 189 19.30 -3.03 -7.25
CA GLY A 189 18.25 -2.06 -7.49
C GLY A 189 17.66 -1.44 -6.24
N ASP A 190 16.91 -0.38 -6.50
CA ASP A 190 16.18 0.39 -5.51
C ASP A 190 14.68 0.13 -5.66
N PHE A 191 13.96 0.23 -4.56
CA PHE A 191 12.51 0.18 -4.56
C PHE A 191 11.93 1.20 -3.60
N TYR A 192 10.72 1.65 -3.89
CA TYR A 192 10.00 2.62 -3.09
C TYR A 192 8.50 2.51 -3.34
N GLY A 193 7.73 2.98 -2.38
CA GLY A 193 6.29 2.84 -2.44
C GLY A 193 5.57 3.36 -1.22
N TYR A 194 4.29 3.03 -1.15
CA TYR A 194 3.49 3.27 0.03
C TYR A 194 2.37 2.23 0.17
N ASN A 195 1.92 2.04 1.41
CA ASN A 195 0.75 1.25 1.74
C ASN A 195 -0.27 2.11 2.50
N GLN A 196 -1.53 2.05 2.08
CA GLN A 196 -2.64 2.71 2.78
C GLN A 196 -3.98 2.02 2.48
N PHE A 197 -5.03 2.38 3.20
CA PHE A 197 -6.32 1.68 3.12
C PHE A 197 -6.95 1.66 1.72
N TRP A 198 -6.88 2.76 1.00
CA TRP A 198 -7.42 2.97 -0.35
C TRP A 198 -6.55 2.39 -1.46
N GLY A 199 -5.34 1.93 -1.18
CA GLY A 199 -4.44 1.45 -2.21
C GLY A 199 -2.99 1.35 -1.79
N THR A 200 -2.22 0.67 -2.63
CA THR A 200 -0.79 0.44 -2.47
C THR A 200 -0.09 0.71 -3.78
N VAL A 201 1.16 1.15 -3.71
CA VAL A 201 2.06 1.25 -4.86
C VAL A 201 3.43 0.74 -4.43
N GLU A 202 4.02 -0.11 -5.25
CA GLU A 202 5.41 -0.52 -5.15
C GLU A 202 6.06 -0.33 -6.52
N THR A 203 7.20 0.33 -6.52
CA THR A 203 8.03 0.54 -7.70
C THR A 203 9.41 -0.05 -7.44
N GLN A 204 9.96 -0.79 -8.40
CA GLN A 204 11.33 -1.29 -8.36
C GLN A 204 12.08 -0.92 -9.64
N VAL A 205 13.35 -0.54 -9.50
CA VAL A 205 14.29 -0.28 -10.60
C VAL A 205 15.49 -1.18 -10.41
N LEU A 206 15.60 -2.20 -11.26
CA LEU A 206 16.60 -3.26 -11.14
C LEU A 206 17.57 -3.21 -12.32
N ASN A 207 18.85 -3.33 -12.03
CA ASN A 207 19.92 -3.45 -13.00
C ASN A 207 20.50 -4.86 -12.93
N TYR A 208 20.67 -5.47 -14.10
CA TYR A 208 21.19 -6.81 -14.27
C TYR A 208 22.53 -6.74 -14.98
N ILE A 209 23.51 -7.49 -14.47
CA ILE A 209 24.76 -7.82 -15.15
C ILE A 209 24.75 -9.33 -15.35
N ILE A 210 24.84 -9.76 -16.61
CA ILE A 210 24.82 -11.17 -17.00
C ILE A 210 26.19 -11.50 -17.55
N LEU A 211 26.79 -12.57 -17.04
CA LEU A 211 28.07 -13.12 -17.50
C LEU A 211 27.89 -14.61 -17.77
N SER A 212 28.30 -15.07 -18.94
CA SER A 212 28.25 -16.48 -19.32
C SER A 212 29.63 -16.95 -19.72
N GLU A 213 29.96 -18.17 -19.32
CA GLU A 213 31.16 -18.88 -19.72
C GLU A 213 30.77 -20.30 -20.08
N ARG A 214 31.01 -20.74 -21.32
CA ARG A 214 30.77 -22.13 -21.72
C ARG A 214 31.80 -22.61 -22.73
N MET A 215 31.94 -23.91 -22.83
CA MET A 215 32.69 -24.51 -23.93
C MET A 215 31.73 -24.71 -25.11
N ASN A 216 32.05 -24.15 -26.27
CA ASN A 216 31.34 -24.36 -27.53
C ASN A 216 32.31 -24.95 -28.57
N ASP A 217 32.03 -26.15 -29.08
CA ASP A 217 32.90 -26.86 -30.03
C ASP A 217 34.39 -26.97 -29.65
N GLY A 218 34.70 -26.97 -28.34
CA GLY A 218 36.07 -27.05 -27.82
C GLY A 218 36.77 -25.70 -27.64
N GLU A 219 36.12 -24.60 -28.00
CA GLU A 219 36.55 -23.23 -27.73
C GLU A 219 35.78 -22.64 -26.54
N LEU A 220 36.43 -21.73 -25.82
CA LEU A 220 35.80 -21.02 -24.70
C LEU A 220 34.98 -19.85 -25.26
N ASP A 221 33.66 -19.92 -25.09
CA ASP A 221 32.69 -18.89 -25.43
C ASP A 221 32.32 -18.11 -24.17
N GLN A 222 32.70 -16.83 -24.13
CA GLN A 222 32.44 -15.91 -23.02
C GLN A 222 31.68 -14.70 -23.53
N TRP A 223 30.56 -14.40 -22.88
CA TRP A 223 29.81 -13.19 -23.19
C TRP A 223 29.28 -12.51 -21.95
N GLY A 224 29.09 -11.20 -22.08
CA GLY A 224 28.51 -10.34 -21.07
C GLY A 224 27.35 -9.55 -21.63
N GLY A 225 26.42 -9.19 -20.76
CA GLY A 225 25.25 -8.40 -21.12
C GLY A 225 24.70 -7.63 -19.93
N THR A 226 23.87 -6.64 -20.22
CA THR A 226 23.19 -5.85 -19.19
C THR A 226 21.70 -5.76 -19.46
N ALA A 227 20.90 -5.62 -18.42
CA ALA A 227 19.49 -5.25 -18.57
C ALA A 227 19.07 -4.28 -17.47
N ASN A 228 18.16 -3.36 -17.80
CA ASN A 228 17.45 -2.53 -16.85
C ASN A 228 15.98 -2.95 -16.87
N VAL A 229 15.43 -3.28 -15.70
CA VAL A 229 14.03 -3.65 -15.51
C VAL A 229 13.40 -2.65 -14.56
N ARG A 230 12.32 -2.01 -15.00
CA ARG A 230 11.51 -1.12 -14.17
C ARG A 230 10.12 -1.71 -14.03
N LEU A 231 9.65 -1.89 -12.82
CA LEU A 231 8.32 -2.40 -12.56
C LEU A 231 7.56 -1.50 -11.60
N SER A 232 6.25 -1.44 -11.79
CA SER A 232 5.34 -0.75 -10.89
C SER A 232 4.09 -1.60 -10.71
N SER A 233 3.81 -1.96 -9.47
CA SER A 233 2.62 -2.71 -9.07
C SER A 233 1.76 -1.81 -8.19
N SER A 234 0.47 -1.72 -8.53
CA SER A 234 -0.45 -0.83 -7.83
C SER A 234 -1.79 -1.50 -7.58
N THR A 235 -2.32 -1.32 -6.37
CA THR A 235 -3.70 -1.66 -6.01
C THR A 235 -4.45 -0.37 -5.72
N THR A 236 -5.60 -0.14 -6.34
CA THR A 236 -6.41 1.08 -6.10
C THR A 236 -7.86 0.72 -5.85
N LYS A 237 -8.44 1.29 -4.79
CA LYS A 237 -9.89 1.29 -4.55
C LYS A 237 -10.49 2.56 -5.14
N GLN A 238 -11.24 2.41 -6.22
CA GLN A 238 -12.02 3.48 -6.82
C GLN A 238 -13.45 3.43 -6.34
N ILE A 239 -14.11 4.59 -6.37
CA ILE A 239 -15.51 4.77 -5.99
C ILE A 239 -16.15 5.61 -7.10
N ASN A 240 -17.17 5.04 -7.73
CA ASN A 240 -17.91 5.69 -8.82
C ASN A 240 -19.40 5.72 -8.49
N TYR A 241 -20.05 6.85 -8.73
CA TYR A 241 -21.51 6.94 -8.61
C TYR A 241 -22.15 6.33 -9.85
N VAL A 242 -23.06 5.37 -9.65
CA VAL A 242 -23.80 4.73 -10.73
C VAL A 242 -25.27 5.09 -10.56
N GLU A 243 -25.78 5.87 -11.51
CA GLU A 243 -27.20 6.18 -11.64
C GLU A 243 -27.99 4.94 -12.04
N ASN A 244 -29.23 4.87 -11.57
CA ASN A 244 -30.16 3.83 -11.99
C ASN A 244 -30.81 4.23 -13.32
N GLU A 245 -30.94 3.27 -14.24
CA GLU A 245 -31.69 3.52 -15.49
C GLU A 245 -33.19 3.76 -15.21
N PRO A 246 -33.87 2.97 -14.34
CA PRO A 246 -35.26 3.25 -14.01
C PRO A 246 -35.37 4.50 -13.15
N GLN A 247 -36.27 5.42 -13.53
CA GLN A 247 -36.59 6.60 -12.73
C GLN A 247 -37.66 6.33 -11.65
N ILE A 248 -38.43 5.25 -11.78
CA ILE A 248 -39.47 4.84 -10.82
C ILE A 248 -38.88 3.79 -9.85
N ILE A 249 -37.97 4.23 -8.99
CA ILE A 249 -37.31 3.40 -7.97
C ILE A 249 -37.05 4.25 -6.72
N SER A 250 -36.90 3.62 -5.55
CA SER A 250 -36.76 4.29 -4.26
C SER A 250 -35.42 5.02 -4.04
N PHE A 251 -34.49 4.97 -4.99
CA PHE A 251 -33.20 5.64 -4.94
C PHE A 251 -32.66 5.95 -6.33
N GLU A 252 -32.02 7.11 -6.53
CA GLU A 252 -31.56 7.56 -7.85
C GLU A 252 -30.32 6.80 -8.37
N GLY A 253 -29.60 6.16 -7.48
CA GLY A 253 -28.33 5.51 -7.76
C GLY A 253 -27.52 5.30 -6.49
N GLY A 254 -26.32 4.80 -6.65
CA GLY A 254 -25.46 4.50 -5.52
C GLY A 254 -24.01 4.39 -5.93
N PHE A 255 -23.13 4.52 -4.96
CA PHE A 255 -21.71 4.35 -5.19
C PHE A 255 -21.35 2.86 -5.30
N VAL A 256 -20.46 2.57 -6.23
CA VAL A 256 -19.80 1.27 -6.38
C VAL A 256 -18.33 1.47 -6.04
N GLN A 257 -17.82 0.69 -5.10
CA GLN A 257 -16.40 0.61 -4.83
C GLN A 257 -15.81 -0.56 -5.62
N SER A 258 -14.80 -0.27 -6.44
CA SER A 258 -14.10 -1.26 -7.27
C SER A 258 -12.60 -1.26 -6.93
N GLN A 259 -12.03 -2.44 -6.71
CA GLN A 259 -10.59 -2.61 -6.55
C GLN A 259 -9.95 -3.03 -7.87
N TYR A 260 -8.91 -2.32 -8.28
CA TYR A 260 -8.12 -2.61 -9.48
C TYR A 260 -6.68 -2.90 -9.08
N ASN A 261 -6.12 -3.99 -9.60
CA ASN A 261 -4.68 -4.23 -9.53
C ASN A 261 -4.09 -4.08 -10.93
N ASN A 262 -3.01 -3.33 -11.02
CA ASN A 262 -2.30 -3.08 -12.27
C ASN A 262 -0.80 -3.17 -12.01
N SER A 263 -0.15 -4.05 -12.75
CA SER A 263 1.28 -4.27 -12.68
C SER A 263 1.87 -4.13 -14.08
N ILE A 264 2.88 -3.27 -14.21
CA ILE A 264 3.58 -3.00 -15.47
C ILE A 264 5.06 -3.26 -15.24
N LEU A 265 5.70 -3.92 -16.21
CA LEU A 265 7.14 -4.12 -16.27
C LEU A 265 7.62 -3.58 -17.60
N GLN A 266 8.69 -2.80 -17.60
CA GLN A 266 9.41 -2.37 -18.79
C GLN A 266 10.85 -2.85 -18.66
N TYR A 267 11.44 -3.29 -19.77
CA TYR A 267 12.84 -3.65 -19.78
C TYR A 267 13.57 -3.11 -21.00
N THR A 268 14.86 -2.86 -20.81
CA THR A 268 15.83 -2.63 -21.88
C THR A 268 17.00 -3.56 -21.62
N ALA A 269 17.39 -4.36 -22.61
CA ALA A 269 18.49 -5.31 -22.50
C ALA A 269 19.51 -5.06 -23.62
N ASN A 270 20.79 -5.05 -23.27
CA ASN A 270 21.92 -5.02 -24.19
C ASN A 270 22.66 -6.35 -24.06
N LEU A 271 22.40 -7.26 -24.98
CA LEU A 271 22.88 -8.65 -24.94
C LEU A 271 23.61 -9.00 -26.24
N PRO A 272 24.50 -10.01 -26.27
CA PRO A 272 25.27 -10.35 -27.48
C PRO A 272 24.40 -10.88 -28.61
N GLU A 273 24.79 -10.60 -29.86
CA GLU A 273 24.34 -11.33 -31.04
C GLU A 273 25.02 -12.71 -31.08
N PHE A 274 24.27 -13.76 -31.45
CA PHE A 274 24.79 -15.10 -31.66
C PHE A 274 24.86 -15.45 -33.14
N ASP A 275 25.91 -16.16 -33.54
CA ASP A 275 26.06 -16.63 -34.92
C ASP A 275 25.21 -17.88 -35.21
N SER A 276 25.23 -18.34 -36.46
CA SER A 276 24.48 -19.54 -36.88
C SER A 276 24.91 -20.85 -36.20
N LYS A 277 26.08 -20.88 -35.55
CA LYS A 277 26.59 -22.01 -34.76
C LYS A 277 26.31 -21.84 -33.27
N GLY A 278 25.65 -20.76 -32.89
CA GLY A 278 25.32 -20.40 -31.52
C GLY A 278 26.49 -19.84 -30.73
N GLY A 279 27.62 -19.46 -31.34
CA GLY A 279 28.72 -18.75 -30.67
C GLY A 279 28.38 -17.27 -30.47
N SER A 280 28.79 -16.66 -29.35
CA SER A 280 28.57 -15.23 -29.12
C SER A 280 29.49 -14.37 -30.00
N THR A 281 29.05 -13.16 -30.34
CA THR A 281 29.83 -12.18 -31.10
C THR A 281 30.09 -10.93 -30.25
N ASP A 282 31.03 -10.08 -30.68
CA ASP A 282 31.34 -8.80 -30.01
C ASP A 282 30.21 -7.75 -30.16
N ARG A 283 29.19 -8.02 -30.97
CA ARG A 283 28.10 -7.08 -31.22
C ARG A 283 27.03 -7.23 -30.15
N LEU A 284 26.70 -6.13 -29.48
CA LEU A 284 25.55 -6.05 -28.58
C LEU A 284 24.30 -5.56 -29.32
N ILE A 285 23.17 -6.20 -29.04
CA ILE A 285 21.85 -5.87 -29.53
C ILE A 285 21.03 -5.28 -28.38
N GLU A 286 20.54 -4.05 -28.58
CA GLU A 286 19.57 -3.44 -27.67
C GLU A 286 18.16 -3.95 -28.00
N THR A 287 17.47 -4.50 -27.00
CA THR A 287 16.08 -4.93 -27.09
C THR A 287 15.25 -4.24 -26.00
N LYS A 288 14.03 -3.81 -26.34
CA LYS A 288 13.12 -3.11 -25.44
C LYS A 288 11.71 -3.66 -25.58
N ASP A 289 11.03 -3.90 -24.47
CA ASP A 289 9.63 -4.29 -24.47
C ASP A 289 8.97 -3.99 -23.11
N SER A 290 7.66 -4.24 -23.01
CA SER A 290 6.86 -4.07 -21.81
C SER A 290 5.88 -5.21 -21.59
N LEU A 291 5.67 -5.58 -20.33
CA LEU A 291 4.69 -6.55 -19.88
C LEU A 291 3.66 -5.88 -18.99
N LYS A 292 2.44 -6.42 -19.00
CA LYS A 292 1.33 -5.93 -18.21
C LYS A 292 0.50 -7.08 -17.67
N ILE A 293 0.05 -6.94 -16.43
CA ILE A 293 -0.99 -7.75 -15.82
C ILE A 293 -2.04 -6.82 -15.22
N GLU A 294 -3.30 -7.02 -15.58
CA GLU A 294 -4.44 -6.32 -15.00
C GLU A 294 -5.43 -7.35 -14.47
N SER A 295 -5.80 -7.24 -13.20
CA SER A 295 -6.80 -8.11 -12.61
C SER A 295 -8.20 -7.61 -12.93
N PHE A 296 -9.16 -8.55 -13.03
CA PHE A 296 -10.56 -8.19 -13.10
C PHE A 296 -10.99 -7.46 -11.82
N PRO A 297 -11.72 -6.33 -11.94
CA PRO A 297 -12.04 -5.54 -10.77
C PRO A 297 -13.04 -6.24 -9.87
N VAL A 298 -12.72 -6.31 -8.57
CA VAL A 298 -13.68 -6.76 -7.55
C VAL A 298 -14.51 -5.56 -7.13
N SER A 299 -15.82 -5.62 -7.37
CA SER A 299 -16.74 -4.50 -7.11
C SER A 299 -17.76 -4.82 -6.04
N LYS A 300 -18.07 -3.86 -5.18
CA LYS A 300 -19.16 -3.92 -4.19
C LYS A 300 -20.00 -2.64 -4.23
N ARG A 301 -21.32 -2.79 -4.11
CA ARG A 301 -22.23 -1.65 -3.91
C ARG A 301 -22.07 -1.13 -2.48
N LEU A 302 -22.08 0.19 -2.35
CA LEU A 302 -22.07 0.88 -1.07
C LEU A 302 -23.50 1.22 -0.65
N LEU A 303 -23.67 1.58 0.63
CA LEU A 303 -24.97 2.02 1.14
C LEU A 303 -25.42 3.28 0.39
N VAL A 304 -26.74 3.43 0.24
CA VAL A 304 -27.34 4.62 -0.39
C VAL A 304 -28.02 5.45 0.69
N PRO A 305 -27.45 6.61 1.10
CA PRO A 305 -28.01 7.41 2.17
C PRO A 305 -29.21 8.23 1.66
N SER A 306 -30.21 8.40 2.54
CA SER A 306 -31.37 9.26 2.27
C SER A 306 -31.03 10.72 2.58
N LEU A 307 -30.68 11.50 1.55
CA LEU A 307 -30.25 12.90 1.67
C LEU A 307 -31.10 13.84 0.79
N ASN A 308 -32.38 13.51 0.60
CA ASN A 308 -33.26 14.23 -0.34
C ASN A 308 -33.38 15.73 -0.04
N HIS A 309 -33.26 16.14 1.22
CA HIS A 309 -33.31 17.54 1.65
C HIS A 309 -32.06 18.35 1.25
N LEU A 310 -30.98 17.67 0.83
CA LEU A 310 -29.74 18.30 0.37
C LEU A 310 -29.66 18.42 -1.15
N ARG A 311 -30.72 18.06 -1.88
CA ARG A 311 -30.73 18.11 -3.34
C ARG A 311 -30.37 19.51 -3.86
N GLY A 312 -29.36 19.60 -4.71
CA GLY A 312 -28.85 20.84 -5.29
C GLY A 312 -27.90 21.62 -4.37
N HIS A 313 -27.64 21.14 -3.15
CA HIS A 313 -26.63 21.72 -2.29
C HIS A 313 -25.24 21.46 -2.87
N TRP A 314 -24.35 22.45 -2.85
CA TRP A 314 -23.02 22.36 -3.47
C TRP A 314 -22.16 21.21 -2.93
N ALA A 315 -22.33 20.83 -1.67
CA ALA A 315 -21.62 19.71 -1.02
C ALA A 315 -22.40 18.38 -1.05
N GLU A 316 -23.56 18.30 -1.72
CA GLU A 316 -24.44 17.12 -1.71
C GLU A 316 -23.68 15.84 -2.10
N LYS A 317 -22.88 15.90 -3.17
CA LYS A 317 -22.13 14.74 -3.68
C LYS A 317 -21.09 14.26 -2.68
N ASP A 318 -20.35 15.18 -2.05
CA ASP A 318 -19.33 14.84 -1.05
C ASP A 318 -19.97 14.23 0.20
N ILE A 319 -21.05 14.83 0.71
CA ILE A 319 -21.80 14.31 1.86
C ILE A 319 -22.34 12.92 1.55
N LYS A 320 -22.92 12.72 0.37
CA LYS A 320 -23.43 11.41 -0.09
C LYS A 320 -22.31 10.37 -0.15
N ALA A 321 -21.13 10.73 -0.67
CA ALA A 321 -19.97 9.84 -0.72
C ALA A 321 -19.51 9.45 0.69
N LEU A 322 -19.37 10.40 1.61
CA LEU A 322 -18.91 10.12 2.97
C LEU A 322 -19.89 9.26 3.78
N TYR A 323 -21.20 9.46 3.64
CA TYR A 323 -22.18 8.54 4.22
C TYR A 323 -22.09 7.17 3.56
N SER A 324 -21.94 7.10 2.24
CA SER A 324 -21.84 5.82 1.51
C SER A 324 -20.62 4.99 1.93
N LEU A 325 -19.55 5.66 2.35
CA LEU A 325 -18.31 5.06 2.87
C LEU A 325 -18.33 4.81 4.38
N GLU A 326 -19.45 5.11 5.05
CA GLU A 326 -19.60 5.05 6.50
C GLU A 326 -18.58 5.93 7.24
N VAL A 327 -18.11 7.01 6.60
CA VAL A 327 -17.26 8.03 7.21
C VAL A 327 -18.11 8.97 8.04
N PHE A 328 -19.25 9.39 7.50
CA PHE A 328 -20.30 10.02 8.30
C PHE A 328 -21.27 8.95 8.77
N THR A 329 -21.53 8.96 10.07
CA THR A 329 -22.36 7.97 10.77
C THR A 329 -23.61 8.64 11.36
N GLY A 330 -24.62 7.83 11.70
CA GLY A 330 -25.91 8.29 12.20
C GLY A 330 -26.96 8.50 11.10
N ASP A 331 -28.08 9.13 11.46
CA ASP A 331 -29.21 9.33 10.53
C ASP A 331 -28.88 10.42 9.49
N PRO A 332 -28.78 10.08 8.19
CA PRO A 332 -28.49 11.06 7.14
C PRO A 332 -29.60 12.11 6.98
N THR A 333 -30.84 11.81 7.35
CA THR A 333 -31.97 12.76 7.23
C THR A 333 -31.85 13.94 8.20
N LEU A 334 -31.08 13.78 9.28
CA LEU A 334 -30.81 14.81 10.28
C LEU A 334 -29.51 15.59 9.98
N PHE A 335 -28.85 15.32 8.86
CA PHE A 335 -27.61 16.02 8.52
C PHE A 335 -27.90 17.48 8.14
N ASP A 336 -27.41 18.40 8.96
CA ASP A 336 -27.43 19.83 8.70
C ASP A 336 -26.07 20.30 8.15
N PRO A 337 -25.98 20.69 6.86
CA PRO A 337 -24.73 21.13 6.23
C PRO A 337 -24.21 22.48 6.77
N ALA A 338 -25.10 23.34 7.29
CA ALA A 338 -24.74 24.67 7.78
C ALA A 338 -24.21 24.65 9.21
N ARG A 339 -24.52 23.59 9.97
CA ARG A 339 -24.05 23.43 11.34
C ARG A 339 -22.53 23.40 11.42
N ILE A 340 -21.97 24.08 12.42
CA ILE A 340 -20.55 24.00 12.72
C ILE A 340 -20.22 22.60 13.27
N MET A 341 -19.14 22.01 12.77
CA MET A 341 -18.67 20.68 13.17
C MET A 341 -17.83 20.78 14.44
N THR A 342 -18.07 19.88 15.40
CA THR A 342 -17.27 19.81 16.63
C THR A 342 -15.97 19.04 16.39
N ARG A 343 -15.01 19.21 17.31
CA ARG A 343 -13.74 18.49 17.32
C ARG A 343 -13.93 16.97 17.37
N ALA A 344 -14.87 16.50 18.19
CA ALA A 344 -15.17 15.07 18.29
C ALA A 344 -15.76 14.49 17.01
N GLU A 345 -16.67 15.21 16.34
CA GLU A 345 -17.25 14.79 15.06
C GLU A 345 -16.20 14.69 13.96
N PHE A 346 -15.29 15.66 13.89
CA PHE A 346 -14.20 15.63 12.91
C PHE A 346 -13.19 14.52 13.22
N ALA A 347 -12.86 14.28 14.49
CA ALA A 347 -11.99 13.19 14.91
C ALA A 347 -12.56 11.81 14.52
N ASP A 348 -13.87 11.63 14.63
CA ASP A 348 -14.56 10.43 14.16
C ASP A 348 -14.45 10.26 12.65
N ALA A 349 -14.81 11.30 11.90
CA ALA A 349 -14.80 11.26 10.45
C ALA A 349 -13.38 11.06 9.89
N ILE A 350 -12.36 11.71 10.45
CA ILE A 350 -10.99 11.58 9.94
C ILE A 350 -10.42 10.19 10.17
N ILE A 351 -10.72 9.54 11.30
CA ILE A 351 -10.30 8.16 11.55
C ILE A 351 -10.89 7.18 10.54
N LEU A 352 -12.15 7.41 10.17
CA LEU A 352 -12.87 6.55 9.22
C LEU A 352 -12.49 6.83 7.76
N ALA A 353 -12.05 8.06 7.45
CA ALA A 353 -11.54 8.43 6.14
C ALA A 353 -10.08 8.00 5.92
N ALA A 354 -9.25 8.25 6.93
CA ALA A 354 -7.83 7.98 6.97
C ALA A 354 -7.58 6.71 7.83
N ARG A 355 -8.15 5.59 7.40
CA ARG A 355 -8.09 4.32 8.14
C ARG A 355 -6.64 3.81 8.25
N GLU A 356 -6.39 2.98 9.25
CA GLU A 356 -5.10 2.29 9.40
C GLU A 356 -4.77 1.48 8.14
N VAL A 357 -3.48 1.35 7.86
CA VAL A 357 -2.99 0.47 6.80
C VAL A 357 -3.44 -0.96 7.12
N PRO A 358 -4.16 -1.64 6.22
CA PRO A 358 -4.64 -2.99 6.48
C PRO A 358 -3.48 -3.97 6.63
N GLU A 359 -3.58 -4.89 7.59
CA GLU A 359 -2.63 -5.99 7.73
C GLU A 359 -2.51 -6.79 6.42
N ASP A 360 -1.33 -7.37 6.18
CA ASP A 360 -1.08 -8.24 5.03
C ASP A 360 -1.98 -9.50 5.13
N PRO A 361 -2.91 -9.73 4.18
CA PRO A 361 -3.82 -10.86 4.22
C PRO A 361 -3.12 -12.22 4.05
N LEU A 362 -1.89 -12.25 3.53
CA LEU A 362 -1.09 -13.46 3.37
C LEU A 362 -0.33 -13.83 4.64
N LEU A 363 -0.23 -12.92 5.61
CA LEU A 363 0.58 -13.11 6.80
C LEU A 363 -0.17 -13.84 7.91
N VAL A 364 0.28 -15.06 8.20
CA VAL A 364 -0.30 -15.87 9.27
C VAL A 364 0.59 -15.85 10.51
N LYS A 365 0.03 -15.43 11.65
CA LYS A 365 0.72 -15.56 12.96
C LYS A 365 0.86 -17.03 13.33
N SER A 366 2.09 -17.49 13.54
CA SER A 366 2.34 -18.87 13.98
C SER A 366 1.81 -19.08 15.39
N ARG A 367 0.80 -19.94 15.55
CA ARG A 367 0.28 -20.36 16.86
C ARG A 367 1.22 -21.36 17.53
N THR A 368 2.40 -20.92 17.95
CA THR A 368 3.27 -21.70 18.85
C THR A 368 2.97 -21.32 20.29
N GLY A 369 1.85 -21.85 20.78
CA GLY A 369 1.44 -21.72 22.18
C GLY A 369 -0.03 -22.04 22.34
N ARG A 370 -0.34 -23.12 23.09
CA ARG A 370 -1.66 -23.33 23.67
C ARG A 370 -1.83 -22.20 24.70
N GLN A 371 -2.33 -21.05 24.27
CA GLN A 371 -2.79 -20.03 25.20
C GLN A 371 -3.98 -20.67 25.92
N THR A 372 -3.74 -21.24 27.10
CA THR A 372 -4.77 -21.28 28.13
C THR A 372 -5.24 -19.85 28.23
N ALA A 373 -6.47 -19.60 27.77
CA ALA A 373 -7.15 -18.34 27.99
C ALA A 373 -7.22 -18.15 29.50
N SER A 374 -6.23 -17.49 30.09
CA SER A 374 -6.49 -16.78 31.31
C SER A 374 -7.60 -15.81 30.94
N ARG A 375 -8.73 -15.92 31.66
CA ARG A 375 -9.67 -14.82 31.80
C ARG A 375 -8.90 -13.68 32.45
N GLY A 376 -8.08 -13.00 31.66
CA GLY A 376 -7.32 -11.83 32.06
C GLY A 376 -8.32 -10.73 32.36
N ALA A 377 -8.12 -10.08 33.50
CA ALA A 377 -8.89 -8.93 33.95
C ALA A 377 -9.16 -7.97 32.80
N ALA A 378 -10.38 -7.43 32.73
CA ALA A 378 -10.65 -6.29 31.87
C ALA A 378 -9.63 -5.20 32.26
N GLU A 379 -8.66 -4.93 31.39
CA GLU A 379 -7.84 -3.73 31.53
C GLU A 379 -8.82 -2.55 31.52
N GLU A 380 -8.85 -1.80 32.61
CA GLU A 380 -9.64 -0.58 32.67
C GLU A 380 -9.14 0.35 31.56
N THR A 381 -9.97 0.62 30.56
CA THR A 381 -9.66 1.57 29.50
C THR A 381 -9.66 2.97 30.10
N ILE A 382 -8.47 3.51 30.40
CA ILE A 382 -8.31 4.86 30.92
C ILE A 382 -8.27 5.84 29.74
N SER A 383 -9.07 6.91 29.82
CA SER A 383 -9.05 7.99 28.84
C SER A 383 -7.77 8.83 28.95
N SER A 384 -7.19 9.20 27.82
CA SER A 384 -6.06 10.14 27.77
C SER A 384 -6.49 11.56 28.15
N PHE A 385 -7.79 11.85 28.08
CA PHE A 385 -8.36 13.17 28.34
C PHE A 385 -9.41 13.16 29.46
N VAL A 386 -9.30 14.13 30.37
CA VAL A 386 -10.17 14.21 31.55
C VAL A 386 -11.62 14.59 31.21
N ASP A 387 -11.83 15.24 30.07
CA ASP A 387 -13.13 15.70 29.57
C ASP A 387 -13.76 14.76 28.54
N VAL A 388 -13.15 13.59 28.29
CA VAL A 388 -13.69 12.55 27.41
C VAL A 388 -13.96 11.29 28.23
N SER A 389 -15.23 11.04 28.54
CA SER A 389 -15.68 9.81 29.18
C SER A 389 -15.51 8.60 28.26
N THR A 390 -15.22 7.42 28.81
CA THR A 390 -15.19 6.13 28.10
C THR A 390 -16.54 5.76 27.46
N GLU A 391 -17.64 6.31 28.00
CA GLU A 391 -19.00 6.14 27.48
C GLU A 391 -19.36 7.15 26.37
N ASN A 392 -18.48 8.13 26.11
CA ASN A 392 -18.70 9.07 25.01
C ASN A 392 -18.68 8.30 23.67
N ARG A 393 -19.68 8.52 22.81
CA ARG A 393 -19.77 7.86 21.50
C ARG A 393 -18.52 8.03 20.61
N TYR A 394 -17.76 9.11 20.80
CA TYR A 394 -16.54 9.43 20.06
C TYR A 394 -15.26 9.03 20.81
N PHE A 395 -15.36 8.48 22.01
CA PHE A 395 -14.21 8.12 22.86
C PHE A 395 -13.13 7.34 22.09
N ARG A 396 -13.54 6.25 21.42
CA ARG A 396 -12.61 5.38 20.68
C ARG A 396 -11.93 6.10 19.52
N SER A 397 -12.66 6.94 18.80
CA SER A 397 -12.13 7.68 17.65
C SER A 397 -11.16 8.77 18.10
N ILE A 398 -11.49 9.49 19.18
CA ILE A 398 -10.61 10.49 19.78
C ILE A 398 -9.31 9.84 20.28
N GLU A 399 -9.41 8.77 21.06
CA GLU A 399 -8.23 8.04 21.56
C GLU A 399 -7.39 7.48 20.41
N SER A 400 -8.02 6.88 19.39
CA SER A 400 -7.30 6.37 18.22
C SER A 400 -6.57 7.48 17.47
N ALA A 401 -7.23 8.61 17.22
CA ALA A 401 -6.63 9.75 16.53
C ALA A 401 -5.50 10.41 17.33
N TYR A 402 -5.64 10.47 18.65
CA TYR A 402 -4.62 10.98 19.54
C TYR A 402 -3.40 10.05 19.59
N ASN A 403 -3.63 8.74 19.80
CA ASN A 403 -2.56 7.74 19.86
C ASN A 403 -1.82 7.59 18.52
N ARG A 404 -2.51 7.85 17.40
CA ARG A 404 -1.91 7.92 16.07
C ARG A 404 -1.27 9.27 15.76
N GLY A 405 -1.30 10.25 16.65
CA GLY A 405 -0.69 11.57 16.45
C GLY A 405 -1.40 12.46 15.42
N MET A 406 -2.61 12.11 14.98
CA MET A 406 -3.39 12.93 14.03
C MET A 406 -3.91 14.20 14.69
N ILE A 407 -4.36 14.08 15.94
CA ILE A 407 -4.94 15.17 16.73
C ILE A 407 -4.21 15.33 18.05
N SER A 408 -4.28 16.53 18.61
CA SER A 408 -3.73 16.86 19.93
C SER A 408 -4.79 17.51 20.81
N GLY A 409 -4.64 17.36 22.12
CA GLY A 409 -5.43 18.11 23.10
C GLY A 409 -5.11 19.60 23.11
N ARG A 410 -5.86 20.36 23.91
CA ARG A 410 -5.64 21.80 24.16
C ARG A 410 -4.76 22.09 25.38
N GLY A 411 -4.09 21.06 25.93
CA GLY A 411 -3.30 21.14 27.17
C GLY A 411 -4.09 20.65 28.39
N TYR A 412 -3.39 20.44 29.51
CA TYR A 412 -3.98 19.98 30.79
C TYR A 412 -4.82 18.69 30.67
N ASN A 413 -4.45 17.79 29.75
CA ASN A 413 -5.22 16.59 29.41
C ASN A 413 -6.67 16.88 29.01
N ILE A 414 -6.94 18.02 28.36
CA ILE A 414 -8.26 18.39 27.84
C ILE A 414 -8.28 18.24 26.32
N PHE A 415 -9.27 17.54 25.78
CA PHE A 415 -9.49 17.43 24.34
C PHE A 415 -10.41 18.53 23.78
N ALA A 416 -11.40 18.93 24.57
CA ALA A 416 -12.54 19.77 24.23
C ALA A 416 -13.39 19.17 23.08
N PRO A 417 -14.15 18.08 23.32
CA PRO A 417 -14.88 17.39 22.26
C PRO A 417 -15.98 18.23 21.61
N GLU A 418 -16.62 19.11 22.38
CA GLU A 418 -17.73 19.96 21.93
C GLU A 418 -17.28 21.30 21.32
N ASP A 419 -16.00 21.64 21.44
CA ASP A 419 -15.43 22.81 20.80
C ASP A 419 -15.47 22.67 19.27
N TYR A 420 -15.47 23.81 18.58
CA TYR A 420 -15.44 23.87 17.12
C TYR A 420 -14.00 23.87 16.57
N LEU A 421 -13.85 23.40 15.34
CA LEU A 421 -12.61 23.46 14.57
C LEU A 421 -12.63 24.61 13.57
N THR A 422 -11.47 25.21 13.35
CA THR A 422 -11.26 26.14 12.25
C THR A 422 -10.83 25.40 10.98
N THR A 423 -10.91 26.06 9.82
CA THR A 423 -10.35 25.55 8.57
C THR A 423 -8.86 25.18 8.72
N ALA A 424 -8.07 26.01 9.40
CA ALA A 424 -6.64 25.75 9.65
C ALA A 424 -6.41 24.50 10.50
N ASP A 425 -7.26 24.25 11.51
CA ASP A 425 -7.14 23.05 12.34
C ASP A 425 -7.39 21.79 11.52
N ALA A 426 -8.44 21.77 10.71
CA ALA A 426 -8.78 20.62 9.88
C ALA A 426 -7.67 20.27 8.88
N ILE A 427 -7.08 21.28 8.24
CA ILE A 427 -5.95 21.10 7.31
C ILE A 427 -4.73 20.54 8.04
N THR A 428 -4.43 21.08 9.23
CA THR A 428 -3.32 20.59 10.05
C THR A 428 -3.48 19.12 10.40
N ILE A 429 -4.68 18.71 10.81
CA ILE A 429 -4.98 17.30 11.14
C ILE A 429 -4.81 16.39 9.92
N ILE A 430 -5.25 16.83 8.74
CA ILE A 430 -5.16 16.03 7.52
C ILE A 430 -3.71 15.86 7.05
N ILE A 431 -2.90 16.92 7.10
CA ILE A 431 -1.49 16.83 6.74
C ILE A 431 -0.72 15.95 7.72
N ARG A 432 -1.04 16.03 9.02
CA ARG A 432 -0.53 15.09 10.04
C ARG A 432 -0.94 13.65 9.74
N ALA A 433 -2.20 13.42 9.36
CA ALA A 433 -2.68 12.09 9.01
C ALA A 433 -1.89 11.47 7.84
N LEU A 434 -1.48 12.30 6.86
CA LEU A 434 -0.65 11.90 5.73
C LEU A 434 0.85 11.85 6.06
N GLY A 435 1.29 12.44 7.18
CA GLY A 435 2.71 12.51 7.58
C GLY A 435 3.58 13.40 6.68
N LEU A 436 3.00 14.43 6.08
CA LEU A 436 3.66 15.29 5.09
C LEU A 436 4.10 16.66 5.63
N GLU A 437 4.08 16.86 6.95
CA GLU A 437 4.44 18.11 7.60
C GLU A 437 5.87 18.56 7.25
N GLY A 438 6.78 17.60 7.06
CA GLY A 438 8.19 17.84 6.72
C GLY A 438 8.42 18.38 5.30
N LEU A 439 7.39 18.44 4.44
CA LEU A 439 7.50 19.02 3.11
C LEU A 439 7.46 20.56 3.12
N ALA A 440 7.09 21.17 4.24
CA ALA A 440 7.14 22.61 4.41
C ALA A 440 8.59 23.09 4.60
N PRO A 441 8.97 24.24 4.00
CA PRO A 441 10.26 24.88 4.29
C PRO A 441 10.41 25.19 5.78
N SER A 442 11.63 25.04 6.29
CA SER A 442 11.95 25.31 7.70
C SER A 442 11.78 26.79 8.08
N THR A 443 11.93 27.71 7.12
CA THR A 443 11.71 29.15 7.32
C THR A 443 11.03 29.77 6.11
N GLY A 444 10.28 30.87 6.31
CA GLY A 444 9.71 31.65 5.22
C GLY A 444 8.58 30.97 4.46
N THR A 445 7.81 30.08 5.10
CA THR A 445 6.67 29.41 4.46
C THR A 445 5.58 30.42 4.10
N VAL A 446 5.40 30.71 2.81
CA VAL A 446 4.37 31.63 2.30
C VAL A 446 3.46 30.89 1.34
N THR A 447 2.15 31.12 1.46
CA THR A 447 1.12 30.54 0.60
C THR A 447 0.63 31.58 -0.40
N THR A 448 -0.05 31.14 -1.47
CA THR A 448 -0.63 32.06 -2.46
C THR A 448 -2.02 32.59 -2.09
N PHE A 449 -2.54 32.22 -0.91
CA PHE A 449 -3.83 32.69 -0.42
C PHE A 449 -3.79 34.19 -0.11
N ARG A 450 -4.88 34.90 -0.43
CA ARG A 450 -4.98 36.35 -0.18
C ARG A 450 -4.95 36.69 1.31
N ASP A 451 -5.42 35.78 2.14
CA ASP A 451 -5.42 35.83 3.60
C ASP A 451 -4.28 35.01 4.22
N ASN A 452 -3.12 34.96 3.55
CA ASN A 452 -1.91 34.31 4.07
C ASN A 452 -1.51 34.79 5.48
N GLU A 453 -1.69 36.07 5.76
CA GLU A 453 -1.38 36.68 7.06
C GLU A 453 -2.36 36.22 8.16
N ASP A 454 -3.55 35.76 7.79
CA ASP A 454 -4.53 35.24 8.74
C ASP A 454 -4.29 33.77 9.13
N ILE A 455 -3.38 33.07 8.43
CA ILE A 455 -3.04 31.69 8.73
C ILE A 455 -2.28 31.63 10.06
N PRO A 456 -2.78 30.89 11.07
CA PRO A 456 -2.06 30.72 12.32
C PRO A 456 -0.68 30.08 12.10
N GLU A 457 0.31 30.50 12.88
CA GLU A 457 1.70 30.08 12.68
C GLU A 457 1.87 28.55 12.74
N TYR A 458 1.19 27.88 13.67
CA TYR A 458 1.23 26.41 13.79
C TYR A 458 0.68 25.68 12.56
N ALA A 459 -0.22 26.32 11.80
CA ALA A 459 -0.87 25.74 10.64
C ALA A 459 -0.17 26.11 9.33
N ARG A 460 0.70 27.13 9.33
CA ARG A 460 1.33 27.71 8.13
C ARG A 460 2.02 26.66 7.26
N GLY A 461 2.83 25.80 7.88
CA GLY A 461 3.48 24.67 7.20
C GLY A 461 2.48 23.69 6.59
N SER A 462 1.45 23.30 7.34
CA SER A 462 0.43 22.37 6.87
C SER A 462 -0.38 22.95 5.71
N VAL A 463 -0.79 24.21 5.80
CA VAL A 463 -1.55 24.88 4.74
C VAL A 463 -0.72 25.03 3.47
N TYR A 464 0.56 25.35 3.59
CA TYR A 464 1.48 25.39 2.46
C TYR A 464 1.57 24.03 1.75
N VAL A 465 1.77 22.96 2.51
CA VAL A 465 1.83 21.60 1.94
C VAL A 465 0.50 21.23 1.29
N ALA A 466 -0.62 21.47 1.98
CA ALA A 466 -1.96 21.17 1.48
C ALA A 466 -2.29 21.91 0.17
N GLN A 467 -1.83 23.16 0.03
CA GLN A 467 -1.94 23.92 -1.21
C GLN A 467 -1.06 23.31 -2.31
N ARG A 468 0.21 23.01 -2.01
CA ARG A 468 1.17 22.46 -2.97
C ARG A 468 0.74 21.11 -3.56
N ILE A 469 0.15 20.24 -2.73
CA ILE A 469 -0.35 18.93 -3.16
C ILE A 469 -1.79 18.98 -3.70
N GLY A 470 -2.40 20.16 -3.79
CA GLY A 470 -3.74 20.36 -4.37
C GLY A 470 -4.91 19.91 -3.48
N LEU A 471 -4.67 19.55 -2.22
CA LEU A 471 -5.71 19.11 -1.28
C LEU A 471 -6.65 20.26 -0.90
N VAL A 472 -6.11 21.48 -0.83
CA VAL A 472 -6.85 22.71 -0.52
C VAL A 472 -6.66 23.74 -1.62
N LEU A 473 -7.77 24.31 -2.06
CA LEU A 473 -7.82 25.42 -3.00
C LEU A 473 -8.58 26.56 -2.35
N GLY A 474 -8.26 27.80 -2.75
CA GLY A 474 -8.95 28.98 -2.26
C GLY A 474 -10.37 29.00 -2.82
N ASP A 475 -11.23 29.82 -2.22
CA ASP A 475 -12.51 30.14 -2.85
C ASP A 475 -12.31 30.90 -4.19
N ASP A 476 -13.39 31.21 -4.89
CA ASP A 476 -13.34 31.90 -6.19
C ASP A 476 -12.60 33.26 -6.15
N ARG A 477 -12.39 33.79 -4.94
CA ARG A 477 -11.66 35.05 -4.71
C ARG A 477 -10.23 34.83 -4.22
N GLY A 478 -9.79 33.58 -4.06
CA GLY A 478 -8.46 33.20 -3.60
C GLY A 478 -8.26 33.24 -2.08
N TYR A 479 -9.35 33.20 -1.29
CA TYR A 479 -9.28 33.17 0.18
C TYR A 479 -9.39 31.74 0.72
N LEU A 480 -8.63 31.45 1.77
CA LEU A 480 -8.71 30.18 2.51
C LEU A 480 -9.72 30.23 3.67
N LYS A 481 -9.84 31.38 4.31
CA LYS A 481 -10.58 31.63 5.57
C LYS A 481 -10.08 30.72 6.70
N PRO A 482 -8.79 30.82 7.07
CA PRO A 482 -8.13 29.88 7.98
C PRO A 482 -8.74 29.88 9.39
N ARG A 483 -9.27 31.02 9.84
CA ARG A 483 -9.86 31.20 11.18
C ARG A 483 -11.37 30.98 11.24
N GLU A 484 -12.02 30.76 10.11
CA GLU A 484 -13.47 30.50 10.08
C GLU A 484 -13.76 29.11 10.63
N TYR A 485 -14.82 28.99 11.43
CA TYR A 485 -15.27 27.70 11.93
C TYR A 485 -15.78 26.81 10.79
N LEU A 486 -15.45 25.54 10.87
CA LEU A 486 -15.73 24.57 9.82
C LEU A 486 -17.19 24.11 9.89
N THR A 487 -17.99 24.42 8.86
CA THR A 487 -19.32 23.83 8.71
C THR A 487 -19.22 22.37 8.31
N LYS A 488 -20.24 21.56 8.62
CA LYS A 488 -20.31 20.16 8.23
C LYS A 488 -20.17 19.95 6.73
N ALA A 489 -20.73 20.84 5.91
CA ALA A 489 -20.55 20.79 4.46
C ALA A 489 -19.10 21.00 4.03
N ARG A 490 -18.40 22.01 4.58
CA ARG A 490 -16.98 22.24 4.27
C ARG A 490 -16.10 21.10 4.75
N ALA A 491 -16.38 20.56 5.93
CA ALA A 491 -15.71 19.37 6.43
C ALA A 491 -15.88 18.18 5.47
N ALA A 492 -17.09 17.96 4.96
CA ALA A 492 -17.36 16.88 4.01
C ALA A 492 -16.49 16.97 2.75
N VAL A 493 -16.41 18.17 2.16
CA VAL A 493 -15.58 18.41 0.97
C VAL A 493 -14.10 18.19 1.26
N ILE A 494 -13.59 18.71 2.38
CA ILE A 494 -12.18 18.56 2.76
C ILE A 494 -11.83 17.07 2.98
N ILE A 495 -12.69 16.33 3.70
CA ILE A 495 -12.46 14.91 3.99
C ILE A 495 -12.57 14.06 2.72
N ASN A 496 -13.56 14.34 1.85
CA ASN A 496 -13.69 13.62 0.59
C ASN A 496 -12.50 13.91 -0.35
N LYS A 497 -11.97 15.14 -0.35
CA LYS A 497 -10.73 15.49 -1.05
C LYS A 497 -9.53 14.71 -0.53
N LEU A 498 -9.38 14.53 0.79
CA LEU A 498 -8.33 13.66 1.34
C LEU A 498 -8.45 12.22 0.82
N ILE A 499 -9.66 11.65 0.86
CA ILE A 499 -9.92 10.29 0.35
C ILE A 499 -9.54 10.19 -1.13
N ASN A 500 -9.94 11.16 -1.94
CA ASN A 500 -9.60 11.20 -3.36
C ASN A 500 -8.09 11.36 -3.60
N TYR A 501 -7.43 12.22 -2.83
CA TYR A 501 -5.97 12.38 -2.89
C TYR A 501 -5.25 11.04 -2.63
N MET A 502 -5.63 10.32 -1.58
CA MET A 502 -5.06 9.01 -1.26
C MET A 502 -5.35 7.94 -2.33
N ARG A 503 -6.51 8.02 -2.99
CA ARG A 503 -6.94 7.07 -4.04
C ARG A 503 -6.26 7.32 -5.39
N ASP A 504 -6.11 8.59 -5.76
CA ASP A 504 -5.86 8.97 -7.15
C ASP A 504 -4.62 9.82 -7.36
N ASP A 505 -4.29 10.74 -6.44
CA ASP A 505 -3.18 11.67 -6.64
C ASP A 505 -1.86 11.14 -6.06
N LEU A 506 -1.91 10.50 -4.89
CA LEU A 506 -0.70 9.99 -4.22
C LEU A 506 0.05 8.98 -5.11
N LYS A 507 -0.65 8.17 -5.91
CA LYS A 507 -0.01 7.18 -6.80
C LYS A 507 0.75 7.82 -7.96
N LYS A 508 0.43 9.07 -8.34
CA LYS A 508 1.00 9.71 -9.53
C LYS A 508 2.51 9.86 -9.38
N ASP A 509 2.98 10.39 -8.26
CA ASP A 509 4.41 10.58 -8.01
C ASP A 509 5.20 9.26 -7.94
N TYR A 510 4.56 8.17 -7.56
CA TYR A 510 5.19 6.86 -7.37
C TYR A 510 5.16 5.98 -8.63
N ARG A 511 4.15 6.16 -9.48
CA ARG A 511 3.92 5.35 -10.69
C ARG A 511 4.22 6.10 -11.99
N GLU A 512 3.78 7.36 -12.11
CA GLU A 512 3.85 8.10 -13.37
C GLU A 512 5.28 8.50 -13.74
N ARG A 513 6.21 8.54 -12.77
CA ARG A 513 7.66 8.65 -13.06
C ARG A 513 8.19 7.48 -13.88
N ILE A 514 7.53 6.32 -13.89
CA ILE A 514 7.89 5.19 -14.78
C ILE A 514 7.17 5.31 -16.12
N VAL A 515 5.87 5.59 -16.11
CA VAL A 515 5.02 5.52 -17.31
C VAL A 515 5.24 6.70 -18.26
N ASN A 516 5.61 7.87 -17.74
CA ASN A 516 5.74 9.11 -18.54
C ASN A 516 7.19 9.47 -18.93
N TYR A 517 8.16 8.57 -18.72
CA TYR A 517 9.46 8.66 -19.41
C TYR A 517 9.30 8.06 -20.82
N GLN A 518 8.65 8.81 -21.71
CA GLN A 518 8.70 8.58 -23.17
C GLN A 518 9.36 9.78 -23.84
#